data_AF-A0A1C2DD73-F1
#
_entry.id   AF-A0A1C2DD73-F1
#
_cell.length_a   1.000
_cell.length_b   1.000
_cell.length_c   1.000
_cell.angle_alpha   90.00
_cell.angle_beta   90.00
_cell.angle_gamma   90.00
#
_symmetry.space_group_name_H-M   'P 1'
#
loop_
_entity.id
_entity.type
_entity.pdbx_description
1 polymer ?
#
loop_
_entity_poly.entity_id
_entity_poly.type
_entity_poly.pdbx_seq_one_letter_code
_entity_poly.pdbx_strand_id
1 'polypeptide(L)'
;MTTLLNPNLIGQITAIGKSLLTAANSSAARDVLELAYGTAPYPPGHLNGLELSNNTADAVNDIDVAAGVCSDSTGIANIVLGAMTKRMDANWSGGSGNGALDTGALVDGWYHVFAILKPTPATSDLLVSQSVNAPTLPTGYTMFRRIGSVLRDAGSLVKFRQWGDIFKWDVPRRSFTNTAAVALGPLALDVPPGVRVSPILSSNILLSAVGNAVQLMGDGEGTTAAMAICRANIASSNTFTNLTGPGAFLTNTVRQVQFQQLLTTGTLGSSTVDVMGWRDLRGRG
;
A
#
# COMPACT_ATOMS: atom_id res chain seq x y z
N MET A 1 47.34 -20.99 8.46
CA MET A 1 47.46 -20.26 9.74
C MET A 1 46.76 -21.12 10.79
N THR A 2 47.52 -21.95 11.50
CA THR A 2 47.00 -22.82 12.58
C THR A 2 46.56 -21.93 13.74
N THR A 3 45.26 -21.85 14.00
CA THR A 3 44.69 -21.05 15.08
C THR A 3 45.17 -21.57 16.43
N LEU A 4 46.00 -20.76 17.10
CA LEU A 4 46.48 -20.94 18.48
C LEU A 4 45.33 -20.73 19.49
N LEU A 5 44.34 -21.63 19.48
CA LEU A 5 43.28 -21.59 20.47
C LEU A 5 43.75 -22.32 21.72
N ASN A 6 43.77 -21.62 22.86
CA ASN A 6 44.15 -22.18 24.14
C ASN A 6 43.23 -23.39 24.46
N PRO A 7 43.78 -24.60 24.60
CA PRO A 7 43.01 -25.82 24.85
C PRO A 7 42.14 -25.73 26.12
N ASN A 8 42.58 -24.93 27.10
CA ASN A 8 41.87 -24.75 28.37
C ASN A 8 40.59 -23.90 28.25
N LEU A 9 40.42 -23.14 27.16
CA LEU A 9 39.18 -22.38 26.89
C LEU A 9 38.17 -23.19 26.06
N ILE A 10 38.59 -24.23 25.34
CA ILE A 10 37.71 -25.00 24.43
C ILE A 10 36.58 -25.72 25.18
N GLY A 11 36.80 -26.12 26.43
CA GLY A 11 35.78 -26.76 27.28
C GLY A 11 34.71 -25.82 27.83
N GLN A 12 34.89 -24.50 27.71
CA GLN A 12 33.97 -23.48 28.24
C GLN A 12 33.17 -22.75 27.15
N ILE A 13 33.47 -23.03 25.87
CA ILE A 13 32.87 -22.33 24.73
C ILE A 13 31.69 -23.14 24.18
N THR A 14 30.55 -22.48 23.94
CA THR A 14 29.37 -23.11 23.35
C THR A 14 29.65 -23.67 21.96
N ALA A 15 28.85 -24.63 21.49
CA ALA A 15 29.01 -25.20 20.14
C ALA A 15 28.99 -24.12 19.04
N ILE A 16 28.18 -23.07 19.24
CA ILE A 16 28.11 -21.90 18.36
C ILE A 16 29.40 -21.09 18.44
N GLY A 17 29.88 -20.79 19.65
CA GLY A 17 31.12 -20.04 19.84
C GLY A 17 32.34 -20.75 19.23
N LYS A 18 32.39 -22.09 19.31
CA LYS A 18 33.45 -22.89 18.69
C LYS A 18 33.39 -22.79 17.16
N SER A 19 32.19 -22.91 16.59
CA SER A 19 31.98 -22.82 15.13
C SER A 19 32.34 -21.44 14.58
N LEU A 20 32.03 -20.37 15.33
CA LEU A 20 32.36 -18.99 14.96
C LEU A 20 33.87 -18.74 14.96
N LEU A 21 34.55 -19.28 15.97
CA LEU A 21 35.99 -19.13 16.17
C LEU A 21 36.82 -19.91 15.14
N THR A 22 36.24 -20.97 14.58
CA THR A 22 36.85 -21.79 13.51
C THR A 22 36.40 -21.40 12.10
N ALA A 23 35.60 -20.35 11.95
CA ALA A 23 35.12 -19.93 10.64
C ALA A 23 36.29 -19.50 9.74
N ALA A 24 36.35 -20.05 8.53
CA ALA A 24 37.47 -19.83 7.61
C ALA A 24 37.52 -18.40 7.04
N ASN A 25 36.41 -17.67 7.09
CA ASN A 25 36.27 -16.29 6.64
C ASN A 25 34.98 -15.67 7.23
N SER A 26 34.77 -14.39 6.94
CA SER A 26 33.58 -13.64 7.39
C SER A 26 32.26 -14.21 6.85
N SER A 27 32.23 -14.83 5.67
CA SER A 27 31.03 -15.48 5.14
C SER A 27 30.65 -16.72 5.95
N ALA A 28 31.60 -17.61 6.22
CA ALA A 28 31.37 -18.80 7.03
C ALA A 28 30.96 -18.46 8.47
N ALA A 29 31.50 -17.37 9.03
CA ALA A 29 31.09 -16.88 10.36
C ALA A 29 29.64 -16.38 10.35
N ARG A 30 29.21 -15.75 9.25
CA ARG A 30 27.82 -15.34 9.06
C ARG A 30 26.88 -16.53 8.93
N ASP A 31 27.25 -17.56 8.18
CA ASP A 31 26.43 -18.78 8.03
C ASP A 31 26.21 -19.46 9.39
N VAL A 32 27.25 -19.50 10.24
CA VAL A 32 27.15 -20.04 11.61
C VAL A 32 26.19 -19.21 12.48
N LEU A 33 26.25 -17.88 12.38
CA LEU A 33 25.33 -16.98 13.11
C LEU A 33 23.89 -17.09 12.61
N GLU A 34 23.71 -17.18 11.29
CA GLU A 34 22.40 -17.29 10.64
C GLU A 34 21.72 -18.63 10.96
N LEU A 35 22.51 -19.71 11.04
CA LEU A 35 22.01 -21.03 11.48
C LEU A 35 21.69 -21.06 12.99
N ALA A 36 22.40 -20.28 13.81
CA ALA A 36 22.28 -20.32 15.27
C ALA A 36 21.24 -19.33 15.84
N TYR A 37 21.03 -18.18 15.18
CA TYR A 37 20.17 -17.09 15.66
C TYR A 37 19.13 -16.64 14.62
N GLY A 38 19.12 -17.26 13.44
CA GLY A 38 18.32 -16.82 12.29
C GLY A 38 18.97 -15.64 11.55
N THR A 39 18.45 -15.34 10.36
CA THR A 39 18.76 -14.09 9.65
C THR A 39 18.42 -12.90 10.55
N ALA A 40 19.34 -11.95 10.69
CA ALA A 40 19.05 -10.70 11.40
C ALA A 40 17.81 -10.02 10.80
N PRO A 41 16.90 -9.48 11.65
CA PRO A 41 15.71 -8.82 11.15
C PRO A 41 16.08 -7.61 10.30
N TYR A 42 15.34 -7.39 9.22
CA TYR A 42 15.44 -6.18 8.43
C TYR A 42 15.05 -4.97 9.29
N PRO A 43 15.57 -3.77 8.98
CA PRO A 43 15.13 -2.55 9.67
C PRO A 43 13.60 -2.44 9.67
N PRO A 44 12.99 -1.94 10.77
CA PRO A 44 11.57 -1.71 10.82
C PRO A 44 11.09 -0.91 9.61
N GLY A 45 10.02 -1.38 8.99
CA GLY A 45 9.49 -0.76 7.78
C GLY A 45 10.16 -1.22 6.49
N HIS A 46 11.15 -2.12 6.48
CA HIS A 46 11.74 -2.62 5.23
C HIS A 46 10.70 -3.31 4.34
N LEU A 47 10.63 -2.92 3.07
CA LEU A 47 9.82 -3.57 2.03
C LEU A 47 10.49 -3.37 0.68
N ASN A 48 10.75 -4.48 -0.02
CA ASN A 48 11.33 -4.53 -1.36
C ASN A 48 10.66 -5.62 -2.19
N GLY A 49 10.34 -5.33 -3.45
CA GLY A 49 9.48 -6.20 -4.27
C GLY A 49 8.05 -6.21 -3.74
N LEU A 50 7.40 -7.39 -3.73
CA LEU A 50 6.03 -7.57 -3.25
C LEU A 50 5.03 -6.64 -3.94
N GLU A 51 5.30 -6.31 -5.21
CA GLU A 51 4.41 -5.51 -6.03
C GLU A 51 3.18 -6.33 -6.41
N LEU A 52 2.01 -5.70 -6.27
CA LEU A 52 0.70 -6.26 -6.57
C LEU A 52 0.33 -5.97 -8.02
N SER A 53 -0.36 -6.91 -8.65
CA SER A 53 -0.96 -6.72 -9.95
C SER A 53 -2.23 -7.56 -10.08
N ASN A 54 -3.13 -7.16 -10.98
CA ASN A 54 -4.24 -8.03 -11.38
C ASN A 54 -3.68 -9.24 -12.14
N ASN A 55 -4.19 -10.43 -11.85
CA ASN A 55 -3.74 -11.63 -12.56
C ASN A 55 -4.07 -11.57 -14.06
N THR A 56 -3.20 -12.13 -14.87
CA THR A 56 -3.34 -12.08 -16.35
C THR A 56 -4.35 -13.09 -16.91
N ALA A 57 -4.59 -14.20 -16.21
CA ALA A 57 -5.56 -15.23 -16.60
C ALA A 57 -6.95 -15.00 -16.00
N ASP A 58 -7.02 -14.58 -14.72
CA ASP A 58 -8.25 -14.19 -14.02
C ASP A 58 -8.10 -12.83 -13.32
N ALA A 59 -8.23 -11.75 -14.09
CA ALA A 59 -8.19 -10.40 -13.54
C ALA A 59 -9.41 -10.04 -12.66
N VAL A 60 -10.45 -10.89 -12.62
CA VAL A 60 -11.70 -10.61 -11.91
C VAL A 60 -11.55 -10.93 -10.43
N ASN A 61 -10.88 -12.03 -10.09
CA ASN A 61 -10.82 -12.55 -8.72
C ASN A 61 -9.40 -12.77 -8.20
N ASP A 62 -8.40 -12.79 -9.07
CA ASP A 62 -7.05 -13.17 -8.69
C ASP A 62 -6.09 -11.98 -8.66
N ILE A 63 -5.21 -11.99 -7.66
CA ILE A 63 -4.11 -11.06 -7.51
C ILE A 63 -2.78 -11.80 -7.65
N ASP A 64 -1.86 -11.19 -8.39
CA ASP A 64 -0.47 -11.61 -8.48
C ASP A 64 0.40 -10.73 -7.59
N VAL A 65 1.34 -11.36 -6.89
CA VAL A 65 2.35 -10.67 -6.09
C VAL A 65 3.73 -11.10 -6.55
N ALA A 66 4.57 -10.12 -6.88
CA ALA A 66 5.95 -10.36 -7.23
C ALA A 66 6.75 -10.88 -6.02
N ALA A 67 7.82 -11.64 -6.29
CA ALA A 67 8.74 -12.05 -5.24
C ALA A 67 9.32 -10.84 -4.51
N GLY A 68 9.63 -10.99 -3.23
CA GLY A 68 10.19 -9.91 -2.45
C GLY A 68 10.35 -10.23 -0.98
N VAL A 69 10.76 -9.22 -0.24
CA VAL A 69 11.08 -9.33 1.18
C VAL A 69 10.54 -8.12 1.94
N CYS A 70 10.13 -8.35 3.19
CA CYS A 70 9.78 -7.26 4.08
C CYS A 70 10.02 -7.62 5.56
N SER A 71 10.15 -6.59 6.39
CA SER A 71 10.04 -6.78 7.84
C SER A 71 8.57 -6.97 8.21
N ASP A 72 8.28 -7.81 9.19
CA ASP A 72 6.93 -7.89 9.76
C ASP A 72 6.50 -6.56 10.41
N SER A 73 5.24 -6.47 10.83
CA SER A 73 4.66 -5.28 11.45
C SER A 73 5.33 -4.89 12.78
N THR A 74 5.97 -5.82 13.47
CA THR A 74 6.72 -5.55 14.72
C THR A 74 8.21 -5.26 14.48
N GLY A 75 8.73 -5.53 13.29
CA GLY A 75 10.14 -5.37 12.95
C GLY A 75 11.07 -6.44 13.56
N ILE A 76 10.51 -7.57 13.98
CA ILE A 76 11.20 -8.67 14.66
C ILE A 76 11.51 -9.82 13.70
N ALA A 77 10.76 -9.96 12.60
CA ALA A 77 10.89 -11.07 11.67
C ALA A 77 10.96 -10.63 10.20
N ASN A 78 11.64 -11.44 9.40
CA ASN A 78 11.73 -11.28 7.95
C ASN A 78 10.71 -12.16 7.27
N ILE A 79 9.87 -11.57 6.44
CA ILE A 79 8.94 -12.30 5.57
C ILE A 79 9.54 -12.31 4.17
N VAL A 80 9.91 -13.50 3.69
CA VAL A 80 10.48 -13.72 2.35
C VAL A 80 9.44 -14.47 1.53
N LEU A 81 8.93 -13.83 0.48
CA LEU A 81 7.85 -14.38 -0.33
C LEU A 81 8.34 -14.60 -1.76
N GLY A 82 8.09 -15.80 -2.29
CA GLY A 82 8.20 -16.07 -3.72
C GLY A 82 7.08 -15.39 -4.50
N ALA A 83 7.24 -15.27 -5.82
CA ALA A 83 6.13 -14.80 -6.65
C ALA A 83 4.98 -15.80 -6.56
N MET A 84 3.75 -15.30 -6.39
CA MET A 84 2.58 -16.15 -6.25
C MET A 84 1.29 -15.45 -6.66
N THR A 85 0.33 -16.26 -7.09
CA THR A 85 -1.04 -15.86 -7.40
C THR A 85 -1.94 -16.29 -6.26
N LYS A 86 -2.93 -15.47 -5.89
CA LYS A 86 -3.96 -15.85 -4.92
C LYS A 86 -5.33 -15.41 -5.36
N ARG A 87 -6.31 -16.23 -5.00
CA ARG A 87 -7.71 -16.00 -5.32
C ARG A 87 -8.43 -15.31 -4.18
N MET A 88 -9.12 -14.21 -4.46
CA MET A 88 -9.90 -13.49 -3.44
C MET A 88 -11.30 -14.08 -3.25
N ASP A 89 -11.78 -14.88 -4.19
CA ASP A 89 -13.10 -15.51 -4.17
C ASP A 89 -13.15 -16.85 -3.40
N ALA A 90 -12.08 -17.18 -2.68
CA ALA A 90 -11.97 -18.36 -1.85
C ALA A 90 -11.33 -18.02 -0.50
N ASN A 91 -11.81 -18.68 0.56
CA ASN A 91 -11.20 -18.59 1.88
C ASN A 91 -9.74 -19.05 1.85
N TRP A 92 -8.96 -18.48 2.76
CA TRP A 92 -7.52 -18.70 2.78
C TRP A 92 -7.15 -20.19 2.81
N SER A 93 -6.25 -20.58 1.92
CA SER A 93 -5.55 -21.86 1.96
C SER A 93 -4.11 -21.65 1.50
N GLY A 94 -3.16 -22.38 2.07
CA GLY A 94 -1.73 -22.14 1.86
C GLY A 94 -1.26 -22.45 0.44
N GLY A 95 -0.34 -21.66 -0.10
CA GLY A 95 0.28 -21.84 -1.43
C GLY A 95 -0.32 -20.97 -2.55
N SER A 96 0.38 -20.96 -3.68
CA SER A 96 -0.03 -20.23 -4.90
C SER A 96 -1.22 -20.90 -5.58
N GLY A 97 -2.10 -20.10 -6.19
CA GLY A 97 -3.35 -20.53 -6.83
C GLY A 97 -4.49 -20.83 -5.86
N ASN A 98 -4.24 -20.76 -4.55
CA ASN A 98 -5.24 -21.01 -3.51
C ASN A 98 -5.90 -19.71 -3.02
N GLY A 99 -6.96 -19.85 -2.24
CA GLY A 99 -7.69 -18.72 -1.67
C GLY A 99 -6.84 -17.88 -0.73
N ALA A 100 -7.15 -16.58 -0.66
CA ALA A 100 -6.49 -15.62 0.22
C ALA A 100 -7.42 -14.89 1.19
N LEU A 101 -8.74 -15.04 1.07
CA LEU A 101 -9.68 -14.28 1.90
C LEU A 101 -9.62 -14.75 3.36
N ASP A 102 -9.34 -13.83 4.28
CA ASP A 102 -9.14 -14.15 5.70
C ASP A 102 -10.41 -14.64 6.39
N THR A 103 -11.56 -14.05 6.05
CA THR A 103 -12.86 -14.41 6.62
C THR A 103 -14.02 -14.03 5.71
N GLY A 104 -15.18 -14.64 5.95
CA GLY A 104 -16.42 -14.31 5.26
C GLY A 104 -16.44 -14.67 3.78
N ALA A 105 -17.30 -13.98 3.04
CA ALA A 105 -17.48 -14.09 1.60
C ALA A 105 -16.96 -12.85 0.88
N LEU A 106 -16.51 -13.03 -0.36
CA LEU A 106 -16.04 -11.91 -1.19
C LEU A 106 -17.22 -10.99 -1.53
N VAL A 107 -17.05 -9.70 -1.26
CA VAL A 107 -18.03 -8.63 -1.58
C VAL A 107 -17.30 -7.43 -2.17
N ASP A 108 -18.03 -6.50 -2.77
CA ASP A 108 -17.44 -5.25 -3.23
C ASP A 108 -16.95 -4.42 -2.04
N GLY A 109 -15.78 -3.77 -2.21
CA GLY A 109 -15.13 -3.02 -1.16
C GLY A 109 -13.62 -3.03 -1.25
N TRP A 110 -12.99 -2.32 -0.31
CA TRP A 110 -11.55 -2.28 -0.17
C TRP A 110 -11.03 -3.48 0.61
N TYR A 111 -9.95 -4.04 0.12
CA TYR A 111 -9.21 -5.11 0.77
C TYR A 111 -7.75 -4.72 0.88
N HIS A 112 -7.13 -5.14 1.98
CA HIS A 112 -5.71 -4.97 2.28
C HIS A 112 -5.01 -6.30 2.08
N VAL A 113 -3.89 -6.26 1.36
CA VAL A 113 -3.08 -7.45 1.08
C VAL A 113 -1.94 -7.51 2.08
N PHE A 114 -1.76 -8.67 2.70
CA PHE A 114 -0.76 -8.93 3.72
C PHE A 114 0.16 -10.06 3.30
N ALA A 115 1.46 -9.85 3.48
CA ALA A 115 2.41 -10.95 3.56
C ALA A 115 2.37 -11.50 4.99
N ILE A 116 2.23 -12.81 5.14
CA ILE A 116 2.12 -13.49 6.44
C ILE A 116 3.24 -14.52 6.60
N LEU A 117 3.65 -14.77 7.85
CA LEU A 117 4.67 -15.75 8.19
C LEU A 117 4.22 -16.64 9.34
N LYS A 118 4.35 -17.95 9.11
CA LYS A 118 4.37 -19.00 10.13
C LYS A 118 5.83 -19.22 10.54
N PRO A 119 6.20 -19.00 11.80
CA PRO A 119 7.61 -19.06 12.20
C PRO A 119 8.18 -20.49 12.23
N THR A 120 7.34 -21.51 12.46
CA THR A 120 7.79 -22.90 12.61
C THR A 120 6.82 -23.90 11.95
N PRO A 121 7.21 -24.59 10.88
CA PRO A 121 8.37 -24.29 10.02
C PRO A 121 8.18 -22.93 9.33
N ALA A 122 9.28 -22.22 9.07
CA ALA A 122 9.27 -20.91 8.42
C ALA A 122 8.57 -21.01 7.05
N THR A 123 7.34 -20.50 6.96
CA THR A 123 6.53 -20.55 5.75
C THR A 123 5.84 -19.20 5.57
N SER A 124 6.11 -18.54 4.44
CA SER A 124 5.47 -17.29 4.07
C SER A 124 4.35 -17.52 3.05
N ASP A 125 3.30 -16.73 3.16
CA ASP A 125 2.14 -16.76 2.27
C ASP A 125 1.51 -15.36 2.19
N LEU A 126 0.38 -15.27 1.50
CA LEU A 126 -0.43 -14.06 1.40
C LEU A 126 -1.80 -14.26 2.02
N LEU A 127 -2.34 -13.17 2.55
CA LEU A 127 -3.68 -13.06 3.10
C LEU A 127 -4.30 -11.75 2.62
N VAL A 128 -5.60 -11.76 2.39
CA VAL A 128 -6.37 -10.59 1.98
C VAL A 128 -7.50 -10.38 2.98
N SER A 129 -7.64 -9.17 3.48
CA SER A 129 -8.61 -8.84 4.54
C SER A 129 -9.23 -7.45 4.31
N GLN A 130 -10.49 -7.26 4.73
CA GLN A 130 -11.08 -5.92 4.82
C GLN A 130 -10.54 -5.12 6.01
N SER A 131 -9.88 -5.79 6.97
CA SER A 131 -9.26 -5.14 8.13
C SER A 131 -7.85 -4.67 7.80
N VAL A 132 -7.59 -3.38 8.01
CA VAL A 132 -6.28 -2.78 7.73
C VAL A 132 -5.23 -3.11 8.80
N ASN A 133 -5.65 -3.36 10.04
CA ASN A 133 -4.76 -3.50 11.21
C ASN A 133 -4.88 -4.84 11.93
N ALA A 134 -5.97 -5.58 11.73
CA ALA A 134 -6.26 -6.81 12.44
C ALA A 134 -6.87 -7.86 11.49
N PRO A 135 -6.10 -8.37 10.51
CA PRO A 135 -6.55 -9.49 9.68
C PRO A 135 -6.67 -10.77 10.54
N THR A 136 -7.61 -11.65 10.18
CA THR A 136 -7.74 -12.95 10.86
C THR A 136 -6.68 -13.91 10.33
N LEU A 137 -5.60 -14.10 11.09
CA LEU A 137 -4.49 -14.94 10.63
C LEU A 137 -4.87 -16.44 10.63
N PRO A 138 -4.50 -17.19 9.58
CA PRO A 138 -4.65 -18.64 9.56
C PRO A 138 -3.82 -19.34 10.64
N THR A 139 -4.20 -20.58 10.97
CA THR A 139 -3.54 -21.34 12.05
C THR A 139 -2.02 -21.45 11.88
N GLY A 140 -1.32 -21.00 12.92
CA GLY A 140 0.14 -21.01 13.02
C GLY A 140 0.84 -19.82 12.35
N TYR A 141 0.12 -18.98 11.60
CA TYR A 141 0.65 -17.70 11.15
C TYR A 141 0.48 -16.67 12.27
N THR A 142 1.58 -16.01 12.64
CA THR A 142 1.60 -15.08 13.79
C THR A 142 2.22 -13.74 13.45
N MET A 143 2.87 -13.62 12.30
CA MET A 143 3.56 -12.43 11.84
C MET A 143 2.95 -12.00 10.52
N PHE A 144 2.79 -10.69 10.31
CA PHE A 144 2.19 -10.15 9.11
C PHE A 144 2.71 -8.75 8.78
N ARG A 145 2.58 -8.36 7.52
CA ARG A 145 2.82 -6.99 7.06
C ARG A 145 1.87 -6.64 5.92
N ARG A 146 1.25 -5.46 5.98
CA ARG A 146 0.47 -4.92 4.85
C ARG A 146 1.41 -4.53 3.71
N ILE A 147 1.17 -5.04 2.52
CA ILE A 147 1.97 -4.79 1.30
C ILE A 147 1.21 -3.97 0.24
N GLY A 148 -0.08 -3.73 0.44
CA GLY A 148 -0.88 -2.84 -0.40
C GLY A 148 -2.37 -2.96 -0.12
N SER A 149 -3.16 -2.37 -1.01
CA SER A 149 -4.62 -2.41 -0.95
C SER A 149 -5.19 -2.50 -2.37
N VAL A 150 -6.28 -3.23 -2.52
CA VAL A 150 -6.99 -3.42 -3.79
C VAL A 150 -8.48 -3.12 -3.60
N LEU A 151 -9.14 -2.69 -4.67
CA LEU A 151 -10.57 -2.41 -4.68
C LEU A 151 -11.28 -3.47 -5.50
N ARG A 152 -12.36 -4.01 -4.95
CA ARG A 152 -13.39 -4.73 -5.70
C ARG A 152 -14.60 -3.84 -5.88
N ASP A 153 -15.10 -3.73 -7.09
CA ASP A 153 -16.25 -2.89 -7.43
C ASP A 153 -17.02 -3.53 -8.59
N ALA A 154 -18.35 -3.49 -8.51
CA ALA A 154 -19.25 -4.11 -9.48
C ALA A 154 -18.91 -5.58 -9.79
N GLY A 155 -18.50 -6.35 -8.77
CA GLY A 155 -18.19 -7.78 -8.91
C GLY A 155 -16.87 -8.09 -9.62
N SER A 156 -15.94 -7.14 -9.74
CA SER A 156 -14.60 -7.38 -10.29
C SER A 156 -13.52 -6.64 -9.50
N LEU A 157 -12.32 -7.21 -9.44
CA LEU A 157 -11.15 -6.44 -9.03
C LEU A 157 -10.93 -5.29 -10.02
N VAL A 158 -10.82 -4.09 -9.48
CA VAL A 158 -10.55 -2.88 -10.27
C VAL A 158 -9.11 -2.95 -10.76
N LYS A 159 -8.91 -2.67 -12.05
CA LYS A 159 -7.59 -2.73 -12.67
C LYS A 159 -6.70 -1.59 -12.18
N PHE A 160 -5.48 -1.93 -11.79
CA PHE A 160 -4.49 -0.98 -11.34
C PHE A 160 -3.09 -1.36 -11.81
N ARG A 161 -2.16 -0.41 -11.70
CA ARG A 161 -0.73 -0.62 -11.92
C ARG A 161 0.04 -0.09 -10.72
N GLN A 162 1.00 -0.86 -10.26
CA GLN A 162 1.86 -0.48 -9.16
C GLN A 162 3.30 -0.24 -9.63
N TRP A 163 3.94 0.79 -9.11
CA TRP A 163 5.39 1.02 -9.20
C TRP A 163 5.90 1.47 -7.84
N GLY A 164 6.57 0.58 -7.12
CA GLY A 164 7.01 0.87 -5.74
C GLY A 164 5.81 1.24 -4.86
N ASP A 165 5.76 2.49 -4.38
CA ASP A 165 4.67 3.01 -3.52
C ASP A 165 3.49 3.61 -4.29
N ILE A 166 3.62 3.76 -5.61
CA ILE A 166 2.59 4.42 -6.41
C ILE A 166 1.65 3.36 -6.97
N PHE A 167 0.37 3.52 -6.68
CA PHE A 167 -0.73 2.76 -7.25
C PHE A 167 -1.52 3.69 -8.17
N LYS A 168 -1.70 3.30 -9.43
CA LYS A 168 -2.53 4.04 -10.38
C LYS A 168 -3.67 3.18 -10.87
N TRP A 169 -4.85 3.78 -10.96
CA TRP A 169 -5.95 3.14 -11.66
C TRP A 169 -5.66 3.06 -13.15
N ASP A 170 -6.10 1.97 -13.78
CA ASP A 170 -6.07 1.86 -15.25
C ASP A 170 -7.04 2.87 -15.88
N VAL A 171 -8.19 3.09 -15.22
CA VAL A 171 -9.18 4.11 -15.54
C VAL A 171 -9.38 5.03 -14.33
N PRO A 172 -9.12 6.34 -14.43
CA PRO A 172 -9.34 7.28 -13.32
C PRO A 172 -10.77 7.21 -12.77
N ARG A 173 -10.89 7.33 -11.45
CA ARG A 173 -12.18 7.23 -10.76
C ARG A 173 -12.68 8.60 -10.31
N ARG A 174 -13.92 8.93 -10.64
CA ARG A 174 -14.51 10.24 -10.32
C ARG A 174 -14.95 10.30 -8.87
N SER A 175 -14.35 11.19 -8.08
CA SER A 175 -14.72 11.41 -6.68
C SER A 175 -15.55 12.69 -6.47
N PHE A 176 -15.54 13.61 -7.43
CA PHE A 176 -16.34 14.83 -7.37
C PHE A 176 -16.87 15.22 -8.75
N THR A 177 -18.14 15.64 -8.80
CA THR A 177 -18.73 16.33 -9.94
C THR A 177 -19.80 17.31 -9.47
N ASN A 178 -19.74 18.56 -9.93
CA ASN A 178 -20.75 19.56 -9.60
C ASN A 178 -20.79 20.68 -10.64
N THR A 179 -21.88 21.45 -10.65
CA THR A 179 -22.08 22.68 -11.45
C THR A 179 -22.41 23.89 -10.57
N ALA A 180 -22.14 23.81 -9.26
CA ALA A 180 -22.40 24.87 -8.28
C ALA A 180 -21.21 25.10 -7.36
N ALA A 181 -21.20 26.22 -6.63
CA ALA A 181 -20.25 26.45 -5.54
C ALA A 181 -20.39 25.38 -4.45
N VAL A 182 -19.30 25.08 -3.74
CA VAL A 182 -19.26 24.11 -2.65
C VAL A 182 -18.56 24.75 -1.46
N ALA A 183 -19.25 24.79 -0.32
CA ALA A 183 -18.68 25.25 0.94
C ALA A 183 -17.52 24.35 1.37
N LEU A 184 -16.62 24.89 2.20
CA LEU A 184 -15.50 24.11 2.74
C LEU A 184 -16.03 22.89 3.50
N GLY A 185 -15.49 21.72 3.19
CA GLY A 185 -15.78 20.49 3.92
C GLY A 185 -14.99 19.28 3.41
N PRO A 186 -15.21 18.11 4.04
CA PRO A 186 -14.52 16.89 3.64
C PRO A 186 -15.05 16.39 2.29
N LEU A 187 -14.13 16.13 1.36
CA LEU A 187 -14.39 15.41 0.12
C LEU A 187 -13.85 13.98 0.26
N ALA A 188 -14.73 12.99 0.15
CA ALA A 188 -14.33 11.59 0.09
C ALA A 188 -13.70 11.27 -1.27
N LEU A 189 -12.61 10.50 -1.25
CA LEU A 189 -11.86 10.07 -2.43
C LEU A 189 -11.88 8.55 -2.55
N ASP A 190 -11.82 8.05 -3.79
CA ASP A 190 -11.67 6.63 -4.10
C ASP A 190 -10.23 6.14 -3.88
N VAL A 191 -9.82 6.12 -2.60
CA VAL A 191 -8.54 5.60 -2.12
C VAL A 191 -8.76 4.65 -0.92
N PRO A 192 -7.75 3.83 -0.54
CA PRO A 192 -7.92 2.85 0.52
C PRO A 192 -8.29 3.49 1.87
N PRO A 193 -9.30 2.97 2.59
CA PRO A 193 -9.62 3.40 3.95
C PRO A 193 -8.62 2.82 4.96
N GLY A 194 -8.66 3.33 6.19
CA GLY A 194 -7.86 2.84 7.31
C GLY A 194 -6.38 3.26 7.27
N VAL A 195 -5.91 3.81 6.15
CA VAL A 195 -4.55 4.31 5.96
C VAL A 195 -4.58 5.75 5.44
N ARG A 196 -3.54 6.51 5.77
CA ARG A 196 -3.30 7.81 5.16
C ARG A 196 -2.46 7.62 3.91
N VAL A 197 -2.96 8.10 2.78
CA VAL A 197 -2.26 8.02 1.50
C VAL A 197 -2.17 9.41 0.89
N SER A 198 -1.23 9.59 -0.03
CA SER A 198 -1.20 10.81 -0.83
C SER A 198 -1.92 10.57 -2.15
N PRO A 199 -3.08 11.21 -2.40
CA PRO A 199 -3.84 10.98 -3.63
C PRO A 199 -3.13 11.63 -4.82
N ILE A 200 -3.25 11.00 -5.98
CA ILE A 200 -2.82 11.52 -7.28
C ILE A 200 -4.10 11.92 -8.01
N LEU A 201 -4.27 13.22 -8.27
CA LEU A 201 -5.55 13.77 -8.69
C LEU A 201 -5.45 14.45 -10.05
N SER A 202 -6.57 14.44 -10.74
CA SER A 202 -6.84 15.26 -11.91
C SER A 202 -8.08 16.11 -11.62
N SER A 203 -7.99 17.40 -11.86
CA SER A 203 -9.04 18.37 -11.57
C SER A 203 -9.39 19.15 -12.83
N ASN A 204 -10.68 19.36 -13.03
CA ASN A 204 -11.21 20.10 -14.17
C ASN A 204 -12.24 21.13 -13.74
N ILE A 205 -12.20 22.32 -14.35
CA ILE A 205 -13.24 23.33 -14.22
C ILE A 205 -13.59 23.83 -15.63
N LEU A 206 -14.87 23.75 -15.97
CA LEU A 206 -15.46 24.35 -17.15
C LEU A 206 -16.43 25.46 -16.74
N LEU A 207 -16.20 26.68 -17.22
CA LEU A 207 -17.17 27.78 -17.15
C LEU A 207 -18.03 27.80 -18.43
N SER A 208 -19.33 28.04 -18.30
CA SER A 208 -20.25 28.22 -19.44
C SER A 208 -20.54 29.69 -19.77
N ALA A 209 -20.03 30.63 -18.97
CA ALA A 209 -20.13 32.07 -19.17
C ALA A 209 -18.88 32.78 -18.62
N VAL A 210 -18.72 34.08 -18.88
CA VAL A 210 -17.66 34.88 -18.24
C VAL A 210 -17.80 34.75 -16.72
N GLY A 211 -16.72 34.41 -16.03
CA GLY A 211 -16.76 34.15 -14.60
C GLY A 211 -15.40 33.85 -14.01
N ASN A 212 -15.39 33.61 -12.70
CA ASN A 212 -14.21 33.16 -11.98
C ASN A 212 -14.61 32.04 -11.01
N ALA A 213 -13.99 30.88 -11.20
CA ALA A 213 -14.15 29.72 -10.34
C ALA A 213 -12.80 29.12 -9.97
N VAL A 214 -12.70 28.67 -8.72
CA VAL A 214 -11.49 28.08 -8.15
C VAL A 214 -11.87 26.87 -7.31
N GLN A 215 -11.15 25.76 -7.54
CA GLN A 215 -11.13 24.65 -6.60
C GLN A 215 -9.95 24.81 -5.65
N LEU A 216 -10.21 24.65 -4.36
CA LEU A 216 -9.23 24.68 -3.29
C LEU A 216 -9.20 23.32 -2.59
N MET A 217 -8.02 22.91 -2.12
CA MET A 217 -7.81 21.66 -1.40
C MET A 217 -6.81 21.81 -0.24
N GLY A 218 -6.91 20.91 0.72
CA GLY A 218 -5.99 20.74 1.84
C GLY A 218 -5.99 19.30 2.37
N ASP A 219 -5.08 19.00 3.29
CA ASP A 219 -4.99 17.67 3.91
C ASP A 219 -6.28 17.29 4.64
N GLY A 220 -6.63 16.00 4.63
CA GLY A 220 -7.87 15.50 5.24
C GLY A 220 -7.99 15.68 6.74
N GLU A 221 -6.85 15.74 7.43
CA GLU A 221 -6.77 16.03 8.87
C GLU A 221 -6.71 17.53 9.16
N GLY A 222 -6.53 18.34 8.11
CA GLY A 222 -6.56 19.79 8.22
C GLY A 222 -7.99 20.31 8.39
N THR A 223 -8.08 21.61 8.70
CA THR A 223 -9.35 22.34 8.85
C THR A 223 -9.58 23.35 7.74
N THR A 224 -8.68 23.42 6.75
CA THR A 224 -8.70 24.41 5.67
C THR A 224 -8.44 23.78 4.31
N ALA A 225 -8.95 24.40 3.26
CA ALA A 225 -8.59 24.13 1.87
C ALA A 225 -7.80 25.34 1.34
N ALA A 226 -6.49 25.39 1.61
CA ALA A 226 -5.69 26.59 1.37
C ALA A 226 -5.03 26.62 -0.02
N MET A 227 -4.85 25.46 -0.67
CA MET A 227 -4.14 25.37 -1.95
C MET A 227 -5.12 25.36 -3.12
N ALA A 228 -4.94 26.28 -4.08
CA ALA A 228 -5.71 26.23 -5.31
C ALA A 228 -5.17 25.19 -6.27
N ILE A 229 -6.06 24.27 -6.66
CA ILE A 229 -5.71 23.13 -7.51
C ILE A 229 -6.13 23.33 -8.96
N CYS A 230 -7.18 24.10 -9.20
CA CYS A 230 -7.62 24.45 -10.55
C CYS A 230 -8.38 25.77 -10.53
N ARG A 231 -8.25 26.54 -11.62
CA ARG A 231 -8.88 27.85 -11.78
C ARG A 231 -9.35 28.05 -13.22
N ALA A 232 -10.57 28.56 -13.37
CA ALA A 232 -11.07 29.07 -14.64
C ALA A 232 -11.56 30.51 -14.45
N ASN A 233 -11.15 31.42 -15.32
CA ASN A 233 -11.38 32.86 -15.15
C ASN A 233 -11.81 33.60 -16.44
N ILE A 234 -12.17 32.84 -17.49
CA ILE A 234 -12.59 33.38 -18.79
C ILE A 234 -13.84 32.62 -19.26
N ALA A 235 -14.68 33.26 -20.09
CA ALA A 235 -15.83 32.61 -20.70
C ALA A 235 -15.44 31.34 -21.45
N SER A 236 -16.22 30.28 -21.28
CA SER A 236 -16.01 29.00 -21.97
C SER A 236 -14.64 28.38 -21.69
N SER A 237 -13.95 28.82 -20.62
CA SER A 237 -12.66 28.28 -20.21
C SER A 237 -12.85 26.88 -19.66
N ASN A 238 -12.10 25.93 -20.21
CA ASN A 238 -11.94 24.58 -19.69
C ASN A 238 -10.50 24.43 -19.17
N THR A 239 -10.32 24.49 -17.86
CA THR A 239 -9.01 24.37 -17.24
C THR A 239 -8.85 23.00 -16.62
N PHE A 240 -7.76 22.32 -17.01
CA PHE A 240 -7.40 21.01 -16.51
C PHE A 240 -6.07 21.08 -15.77
N THR A 241 -6.02 20.55 -14.55
CA THR A 241 -4.80 20.45 -13.75
C THR A 241 -4.56 19.02 -13.31
N ASN A 242 -3.36 18.53 -13.57
CA ASN A 242 -2.85 17.28 -13.03
C ASN A 242 -2.03 17.55 -11.78
N LEU A 243 -2.52 17.08 -10.64
CA LEU A 243 -1.77 16.99 -9.38
C LEU A 243 -1.12 15.61 -9.31
N THR A 244 -0.16 15.39 -10.21
CA THR A 244 0.49 14.09 -10.37
C THR A 244 1.67 13.85 -9.44
N GLY A 245 2.10 14.87 -8.70
CA GLY A 245 3.19 14.77 -7.74
C GLY A 245 2.71 14.14 -6.42
N PRO A 246 3.22 12.96 -6.02
CA PRO A 246 2.86 12.39 -4.72
C PRO A 246 3.40 13.30 -3.59
N GLY A 247 2.54 13.61 -2.62
CA GLY A 247 2.85 14.42 -1.44
C GLY A 247 2.18 15.80 -1.41
N ALA A 248 1.38 16.17 -2.42
CA ALA A 248 0.68 17.45 -2.41
C ALA A 248 -0.37 17.55 -1.28
N PHE A 249 -1.05 16.43 -1.01
CA PHE A 249 -2.01 16.30 0.07
C PHE A 249 -1.89 14.92 0.72
N LEU A 250 -2.36 14.79 1.95
CA LEU A 250 -2.57 13.53 2.65
C LEU A 250 -4.04 13.36 3.01
N THR A 251 -4.57 12.15 2.79
CA THR A 251 -5.92 11.82 3.27
C THR A 251 -5.92 11.57 4.77
N ASN A 252 -7.08 11.77 5.40
CA ASN A 252 -7.34 11.15 6.69
C ASN A 252 -7.57 9.62 6.52
N THR A 253 -7.70 8.89 7.63
CA THR A 253 -7.91 7.43 7.61
C THR A 253 -9.31 7.02 7.12
N VAL A 254 -10.22 7.97 6.97
CA VAL A 254 -11.56 7.76 6.38
C VAL A 254 -11.63 8.28 4.95
N ARG A 255 -10.51 8.24 4.20
CA ARG A 255 -10.38 8.53 2.76
C ARG A 255 -10.86 9.93 2.34
N GLN A 256 -10.67 10.95 3.17
CA GLN A 256 -11.08 12.33 2.84
C GLN A 256 -9.91 13.30 2.74
N VAL A 257 -10.14 14.38 2.00
CA VAL A 257 -9.35 15.62 1.95
C VAL A 257 -10.26 16.82 2.23
N GLN A 258 -9.71 17.97 2.63
CA GLN A 258 -10.50 19.20 2.70
C GLN A 258 -10.66 19.79 1.31
N PHE A 259 -11.88 20.19 0.95
CA PHE A 259 -12.18 20.72 -0.38
C PHE A 259 -13.15 21.90 -0.30
N GLN A 260 -12.96 22.87 -1.19
CA GLN A 260 -13.88 23.97 -1.38
C GLN A 260 -13.93 24.35 -2.86
N GLN A 261 -15.10 24.74 -3.34
CA GLN A 261 -15.28 25.29 -4.67
C GLN A 261 -15.89 26.68 -4.59
N LEU A 262 -15.09 27.68 -4.94
CA LEU A 262 -15.52 29.07 -5.01
C LEU A 262 -15.98 29.38 -6.43
N LEU A 263 -17.16 29.99 -6.54
CA LEU A 263 -17.67 30.61 -7.76
C LEU A 263 -17.93 32.08 -7.43
N THR A 264 -17.01 32.95 -7.79
CA THR A 264 -17.12 34.39 -7.48
C THR A 264 -18.10 35.06 -8.43
N THR A 265 -18.06 34.71 -9.72
CA THR A 265 -18.97 35.18 -10.77
C THR A 265 -19.11 34.14 -11.87
N GLY A 266 -20.18 34.23 -12.66
CA GLY A 266 -20.43 33.36 -13.82
C GLY A 266 -21.17 32.07 -13.50
N THR A 267 -21.01 31.06 -14.35
CA THR A 267 -21.73 29.77 -14.24
C THR A 267 -20.78 28.62 -14.56
N LEU A 268 -20.77 27.59 -13.71
CA LEU A 268 -20.03 26.37 -13.96
C LEU A 268 -20.81 25.48 -14.93
N GLY A 269 -20.18 25.15 -16.07
CA GLY A 269 -20.67 24.11 -16.97
C GLY A 269 -20.33 22.71 -16.47
N SER A 270 -19.17 22.56 -15.81
CA SER A 270 -18.76 21.32 -15.14
C SER A 270 -17.62 21.62 -14.17
N SER A 271 -17.51 20.82 -13.12
CA SER A 271 -16.37 20.84 -12.23
C SER A 271 -16.16 19.46 -11.66
N THR A 272 -14.98 18.88 -11.87
CA THR A 272 -14.70 17.49 -11.48
C THR A 272 -13.37 17.36 -10.75
N VAL A 273 -13.29 16.31 -9.92
CA VAL A 273 -12.04 15.79 -9.35
C VAL A 273 -12.05 14.29 -9.54
N ASP A 274 -11.06 13.81 -10.28
CA ASP A 274 -10.84 12.41 -10.62
C ASP A 274 -9.57 11.92 -9.89
N VAL A 275 -9.67 10.79 -9.21
CA VAL A 275 -8.54 10.08 -8.59
C VAL A 275 -7.87 9.23 -9.66
N MET A 276 -6.63 9.56 -9.97
CA MET A 276 -5.78 8.78 -10.88
C MET A 276 -5.09 7.62 -10.17
N GLY A 277 -4.93 7.73 -8.86
CA GLY A 277 -4.16 6.80 -8.05
C GLY A 277 -3.81 7.38 -6.69
N TRP A 278 -2.88 6.75 -6.00
CA TRP A 278 -2.36 7.20 -4.72
C TRP A 278 -0.93 6.70 -4.50
N ARG A 279 -0.21 7.37 -3.59
CA ARG A 279 1.03 6.86 -3.00
C ARG A 279 0.75 6.34 -1.61
N ASP A 280 1.17 5.10 -1.36
CA ASP A 280 1.06 4.44 -0.07
C ASP A 280 2.44 3.95 0.41
N LEU A 281 2.92 4.56 1.49
CA LEU A 281 4.22 4.23 2.08
C LEU A 281 4.23 2.88 2.79
N ARG A 282 3.07 2.33 3.18
CA ARG A 282 2.96 0.99 3.81
C ARG A 282 3.92 0.79 4.99
N GLY A 283 4.05 1.83 5.82
CA GLY A 283 4.94 1.84 6.99
C GLY A 283 6.44 1.97 6.67
N ARG A 284 6.81 2.29 5.42
CA ARG A 284 8.17 2.73 5.06
C ARG A 284 8.36 4.18 5.52
N GLY A 285 9.28 4.40 6.46
CA GLY A 285 9.76 5.72 6.89
C GLY A 285 10.92 6.20 6.05
#